data_AF-A0A935EEZ4-F1
#
_entry.id   AF-A0A935EEZ4-F1
#
_cell.length_a   1.000
_cell.length_b   1.000
_cell.length_c   1.000
_cell.angle_alpha   90.00
_cell.angle_beta   90.00
_cell.angle_gamma   90.00
#
_symmetry.space_group_name_H-M   'P 1'
#
loop_
_entity.id
_entity.type
_entity.pdbx_description
1 polymer ?
#
loop_
_entity_poly.entity_id
_entity_poly.type
_entity_poly.pdbx_seq_one_letter_code
_entity_poly.pdbx_strand_id
1 'polypeptide(L)'
;MNPLIQLGLSLAAVLFMAAVAWWLKLGGDARIRNEQEATALADQAICGFKPVAIALDRAGIGALLRDGAGRQMLIRRNGAHFVGRLLDRNVVARLDRNFLTIGTGERTFGSITLDLGADAQYWASGLRHLQ
;
A
#
# COMPACT_ATOMS: atom_id res chain seq x y z
N MET A 1 9.80 49.84 9.48
CA MET A 1 9.04 48.63 9.08
C MET A 1 8.46 48.07 10.37
N ASN A 2 7.14 48.08 10.57
CA ASN A 2 6.58 47.72 11.88
C ASN A 2 6.75 46.20 12.13
N PRO A 3 7.36 45.78 13.25
CA PRO A 3 7.62 44.36 13.53
C PRO A 3 6.33 43.53 13.60
N LEU A 4 5.20 44.13 14.00
CA LEU A 4 3.88 43.48 13.97
C LEU A 4 3.43 43.13 12.54
N ILE A 5 3.74 43.96 11.54
CA ILE A 5 3.38 43.70 10.14
C ILE A 5 4.24 42.57 9.57
N GLN A 6 5.52 42.55 9.89
CA GLN A 6 6.42 41.46 9.48
C GLN A 6 5.99 40.12 10.09
N LEU A 7 5.62 40.12 11.38
CA LEU A 7 5.18 38.93 12.09
C LEU A 7 3.84 38.42 11.56
N GLY A 8 2.89 39.33 11.31
CA GLY A 8 1.62 39.01 10.66
C GLY A 8 1.80 38.45 9.25
N LEU A 9 2.69 39.04 8.45
CA LEU A 9 2.97 38.58 7.08
C LEU A 9 3.65 37.21 7.06
N SER A 10 4.64 36.97 7.94
CA SER A 10 5.30 35.67 8.04
C SER A 10 4.35 34.57 8.53
N LEU A 11 3.48 34.87 9.49
CA LEU A 11 2.51 33.91 10.00
C LEU A 11 1.46 33.57 8.93
N ALA A 12 0.99 34.58 8.19
CA ALA A 12 0.09 34.39 7.07
C ALA A 12 0.72 33.52 5.96
N ALA A 13 2.01 33.71 5.67
CA ALA A 13 2.72 32.90 4.69
C ALA A 13 2.85 31.42 5.11
N VAL A 14 3.15 31.15 6.39
CA VAL A 14 3.21 29.78 6.94
C VAL A 14 1.84 29.12 6.93
N LEU A 15 0.78 29.85 7.34
CA LEU A 15 -0.58 29.35 7.30
C LEU A 15 -1.06 29.08 5.87
N PHE A 16 -0.68 29.92 4.91
CA PHE A 16 -0.98 29.71 3.50
C PHE A 16 -0.30 28.46 2.97
N MET A 17 0.99 28.24 3.26
CA MET A 17 1.69 27.00 2.89
C MET A 17 1.07 25.76 3.55
N ALA A 18 0.71 25.86 4.83
CA ALA A 18 0.04 24.77 5.55
C ALA A 18 -1.34 24.47 4.93
N ALA A 19 -2.11 25.49 4.58
CA ALA A 19 -3.41 25.35 3.92
C ALA A 19 -3.26 24.69 2.54
N VAL A 20 -2.26 25.10 1.75
CA VAL A 20 -1.97 24.47 0.45
C VAL A 20 -1.57 23.01 0.62
N ALA A 21 -0.73 22.68 1.60
CA ALA A 21 -0.36 21.29 1.89
C ALA A 21 -1.58 20.44 2.31
N TRP A 22 -2.49 21.03 3.09
CA TRP A 22 -3.74 20.39 3.51
C TRP A 22 -4.70 20.19 2.33
N TRP A 23 -4.79 21.18 1.44
CA TRP A 23 -5.62 21.13 0.24
C TRP A 23 -5.12 20.09 -0.77
N LEU A 24 -3.80 19.93 -0.88
CA LEU A 24 -3.15 18.89 -1.67
C LEU A 24 -3.24 17.49 -1.03
N LYS A 25 -3.83 17.36 0.17
CA LYS A 25 -4.05 16.09 0.86
C LYS A 25 -2.76 15.27 1.08
N LEU A 26 -1.61 15.97 1.11
CA LEU A 26 -0.28 15.44 1.36
C LEU A 26 -0.16 15.07 2.84
N GLY A 27 -0.70 13.90 3.22
CA GLY A 27 -0.73 13.45 4.61
C GLY A 27 -1.92 12.57 4.98
N GLY A 28 -2.81 12.27 4.03
CA GLY A 28 -3.84 11.26 4.26
C GLY A 28 -3.21 9.94 4.70
N ASP A 29 -3.59 9.46 5.87
CA ASP A 29 -3.25 8.12 6.33
C ASP A 29 -4.07 7.12 5.49
N ALA A 30 -3.60 6.92 4.26
CA ALA A 30 -4.19 6.00 3.30
C ALA A 30 -4.01 4.59 3.87
N ARG A 31 -5.07 4.08 4.51
CA ARG A 31 -5.14 2.73 5.05
C ARG A 31 -6.26 2.00 4.34
N ILE A 32 -5.96 0.79 3.87
CA ILE A 32 -6.99 -0.08 3.30
C ILE A 32 -7.82 -0.60 4.48
N ARG A 33 -9.08 -0.17 4.58
CA ARG A 33 -9.96 -0.57 5.69
C ARG A 33 -10.80 -1.80 5.36
N ASN A 34 -11.08 -2.04 4.07
CA ASN A 34 -12.02 -3.08 3.64
C ASN A 34 -11.55 -3.81 2.38
N GLU A 35 -12.03 -5.04 2.21
CA GLU A 35 -11.74 -5.90 1.06
C GLU A 35 -12.30 -5.33 -0.25
N GLN A 36 -13.42 -4.60 -0.17
CA GLN A 36 -13.99 -3.86 -1.30
C GLN A 36 -13.05 -2.76 -1.79
N GLU A 37 -12.38 -2.07 -0.87
CA GLU A 37 -11.40 -1.02 -1.20
C GLU A 37 -10.16 -1.64 -1.84
N ALA A 38 -9.68 -2.78 -1.32
CA ALA A 38 -8.60 -3.54 -1.95
C ALA A 38 -8.97 -4.01 -3.38
N THR A 39 -10.22 -4.42 -3.59
CA THR A 39 -10.71 -4.84 -4.92
C THR A 39 -10.78 -3.65 -5.89
N ALA A 40 -11.25 -2.49 -5.44
CA ALA A 40 -11.28 -1.29 -6.25
C ALA A 40 -9.86 -0.80 -6.60
N LEU A 41 -8.92 -0.88 -5.65
CA LEU A 41 -7.51 -0.57 -5.88
C LEU A 41 -6.85 -1.57 -6.83
N ALA A 42 -7.25 -2.84 -6.76
CA ALA A 42 -6.79 -3.88 -7.65
C ALA A 42 -7.21 -3.63 -9.09
N ASP A 43 -8.48 -3.30 -9.31
CA ASP A 43 -9.00 -2.99 -10.64
C ASP A 43 -8.41 -1.69 -11.21
N GLN A 44 -8.15 -0.70 -10.34
CA GLN A 44 -7.41 0.52 -10.72
C GLN A 44 -5.95 0.25 -11.08
N ALA A 45 -5.29 -0.69 -10.40
CA ALA A 45 -3.91 -1.07 -10.70
C ALA A 45 -3.81 -1.88 -12.00
N ILE A 46 -4.72 -2.84 -12.18
CA ILE A 46 -4.80 -3.71 -13.35
C ILE A 46 -6.27 -3.89 -13.73
N CYS A 47 -6.70 -3.23 -14.79
CA CYS A 47 -8.06 -3.33 -15.32
C CYS A 47 -8.42 -4.80 -15.63
N GLY A 48 -9.50 -5.30 -15.03
CA GLY A 48 -10.00 -6.67 -15.25
C GLY A 48 -9.41 -7.74 -14.33
N PHE A 49 -8.65 -7.37 -13.30
CA PHE A 49 -8.22 -8.31 -12.26
C PHE A 49 -9.37 -8.61 -11.30
N LYS A 50 -9.87 -9.85 -11.30
CA LYS A 50 -10.96 -10.29 -10.40
C LYS A 50 -10.41 -11.09 -9.22
N PRO A 51 -10.22 -10.49 -8.05
CA PRO A 51 -9.72 -11.23 -6.89
C PRO A 51 -10.76 -12.25 -6.40
N VAL A 52 -10.32 -13.49 -6.24
CA VAL A 52 -11.07 -14.60 -5.63
C VAL A 52 -10.70 -14.76 -4.16
N ALA A 53 -9.46 -14.44 -3.80
CA ALA A 53 -9.02 -14.37 -2.40
C ALA A 53 -8.33 -13.03 -2.14
N ILE A 54 -8.59 -12.45 -0.98
CA ILE A 54 -8.06 -11.16 -0.54
C ILE A 54 -7.53 -11.34 0.88
N ALA A 55 -6.33 -10.84 1.14
CA ALA A 55 -5.79 -10.70 2.48
C ALA A 55 -5.32 -9.28 2.70
N LEU A 56 -5.89 -8.66 3.73
CA LEU A 56 -5.57 -7.31 4.14
C LEU A 56 -4.51 -7.36 5.23
N ASP A 57 -3.58 -6.43 5.16
CA ASP A 57 -2.69 -6.17 6.28
C ASP A 57 -3.47 -5.54 7.44
N ARG A 58 -3.19 -6.00 8.66
CA ARG A 58 -3.88 -5.52 9.87
C ARG A 58 -3.62 -4.06 10.19
N ALA A 59 -2.48 -3.51 9.78
CA ALA A 59 -2.18 -2.08 9.89
C ALA A 59 -2.75 -1.25 8.71
N GLY A 60 -3.34 -1.91 7.71
CA GLY A 60 -3.91 -1.29 6.51
C GLY A 60 -2.87 -0.74 5.54
N ILE A 61 -1.60 -1.14 5.66
CA ILE A 61 -0.50 -0.61 4.83
C ILE A 61 -0.35 -1.32 3.47
N GLY A 62 -1.08 -2.41 3.26
CA GLY A 62 -1.09 -3.16 2.00
C GLY A 62 -2.14 -4.27 1.96
N ALA A 63 -2.22 -4.93 0.82
CA ALA A 63 -3.10 -6.07 0.60
C ALA A 63 -2.48 -7.05 -0.40
N LEU A 64 -2.78 -8.33 -0.22
CA LEU A 64 -2.53 -9.38 -1.20
C LEU A 64 -3.85 -9.82 -1.80
N LEU A 65 -3.85 -9.96 -3.11
CA LEU A 65 -5.01 -10.43 -3.84
C LEU A 65 -4.58 -11.57 -4.76
N ARG A 66 -5.46 -12.55 -4.92
CA ARG A 66 -5.26 -13.69 -5.81
C ARG A 66 -6.46 -13.84 -6.72
N ASP A 67 -6.20 -13.93 -8.01
CA ASP A 67 -7.20 -14.18 -9.05
C ASP A 67 -7.45 -15.69 -9.21
N GLY A 68 -8.58 -16.06 -9.82
CA GLY A 68 -8.95 -17.44 -10.14
C GLY A 68 -7.96 -18.13 -11.09
N ALA A 69 -7.21 -17.35 -11.88
CA ALA A 69 -6.09 -17.84 -12.69
C ALA A 69 -4.83 -18.21 -11.88
N GLY A 70 -4.87 -18.07 -10.54
CA GLY A 70 -3.73 -18.34 -9.65
C GLY A 70 -2.68 -17.22 -9.60
N ARG A 71 -2.85 -16.16 -10.39
CA ARG A 71 -2.00 -14.97 -10.37
C ARG A 71 -2.21 -14.20 -9.07
N GLN A 72 -1.12 -13.74 -8.48
CA GLN A 72 -1.15 -12.99 -7.22
C GLN A 72 -0.74 -11.55 -7.48
N MET A 73 -1.37 -10.62 -6.78
CA MET A 73 -1.09 -9.20 -6.83
C MET A 73 -0.83 -8.67 -5.43
N LEU A 74 0.22 -7.88 -5.30
CA LEU A 74 0.58 -7.17 -4.08
C LEU A 74 0.21 -5.71 -4.28
N ILE A 75 -0.63 -5.20 -3.40
CA ILE A 75 -0.91 -3.79 -3.23
C ILE A 75 -0.13 -3.30 -2.03
N ARG A 76 0.63 -2.23 -2.22
CA ARG A 76 1.33 -1.56 -1.13
C ARG A 76 1.01 -0.08 -1.10
N ARG A 77 1.07 0.50 0.09
CA ARG A 77 1.08 1.95 0.27
C ARG A 77 2.39 2.55 -0.25
N ASN A 78 2.29 3.54 -1.10
CA ASN A 78 3.38 4.40 -1.56
C ASN A 78 3.02 5.87 -1.22
N GLY A 79 3.34 6.29 0.01
CA GLY A 79 2.99 7.62 0.51
C GLY A 79 1.48 7.77 0.74
N ALA A 80 0.82 8.65 -0.02
CA ALA A 80 -0.63 8.89 0.03
C ALA A 80 -1.43 8.03 -0.98
N HIS A 81 -0.74 7.27 -1.83
CA HIS A 81 -1.37 6.44 -2.86
C HIS A 81 -1.09 4.96 -2.61
N PHE A 82 -1.87 4.11 -3.26
CA PHE A 82 -1.64 2.67 -3.31
C PHE A 82 -1.16 2.28 -4.71
N VAL A 83 -0.20 1.36 -4.75
CA VAL A 83 0.32 0.81 -5.99
C VAL A 83 0.15 -0.70 -5.94
N GLY A 84 -0.57 -1.25 -6.90
CA GLY A 84 -0.72 -2.68 -7.11
C GLY A 84 0.27 -3.19 -8.16
N ARG A 85 0.85 -4.36 -7.94
CA ARG A 85 1.68 -5.03 -8.93
C ARG A 85 1.48 -6.54 -8.90
N LEU A 86 1.43 -7.14 -10.09
CA LEU A 86 1.42 -8.59 -10.22
C LEU A 86 2.76 -9.18 -9.74
N LEU A 87 2.69 -10.30 -9.03
CA LEU A 87 3.86 -11.06 -8.62
C LEU A 87 4.20 -12.07 -9.71
N ASP A 88 5.44 -12.00 -10.17
CA ASP A 88 6.04 -12.96 -11.08
C ASP A 88 6.97 -13.95 -10.32
N ARG A 89 7.61 -14.85 -11.06
CA ARG A 89 8.55 -15.88 -10.54
C ARG A 89 9.69 -15.34 -9.66
N ASN A 90 10.07 -14.07 -9.84
CA ASN A 90 11.14 -13.44 -9.07
C ASN A 90 10.71 -12.98 -7.67
N VAL A 91 9.47 -13.26 -7.27
CA VAL A 91 9.02 -12.90 -5.94
C VAL A 91 9.70 -13.76 -4.87
N VAL A 92 10.18 -13.10 -3.82
CA VAL A 92 10.71 -13.71 -2.63
C VAL A 92 9.69 -13.48 -1.51
N ALA A 93 9.06 -14.56 -1.06
CA ALA A 93 8.15 -14.54 0.06
C ALA A 93 8.81 -15.18 1.28
N ARG A 94 8.88 -14.45 2.38
CA ARG A 94 9.41 -14.91 3.67
C ARG A 94 8.35 -14.75 4.73
N LEU A 95 7.92 -15.88 5.30
CA LEU A 95 6.97 -15.91 6.39
C LEU A 95 7.71 -15.88 7.73
N ASP A 96 7.29 -14.97 8.61
CA ASP A 96 7.68 -14.90 10.01
C ASP A 96 6.42 -14.86 10.89
N ARG A 97 5.94 -16.06 11.27
CA ARG A 97 4.71 -16.29 12.03
C ARG A 97 3.47 -15.67 11.37
N ASN A 98 3.13 -14.44 11.74
CA ASN A 98 1.98 -13.68 11.23
C ASN A 98 2.38 -12.63 10.18
N PHE A 99 3.69 -12.34 10.10
CA PHE A 99 4.24 -11.38 9.16
C PHE A 99 4.67 -12.09 7.89
N LEU A 100 4.15 -11.65 6.76
CA LEU A 100 4.56 -12.09 5.44
C LEU A 100 5.36 -10.98 4.77
N THR A 101 6.67 -11.20 4.66
CA THR A 101 7.57 -10.31 3.92
C THR A 101 7.60 -10.72 2.46
N ILE A 102 7.27 -9.80 1.57
CA ILE A 102 7.24 -10.04 0.12
C ILE A 102 8.16 -9.03 -0.54
N GLY A 103 9.16 -9.54 -1.26
CA GLY A 103 10.00 -8.75 -2.15
C GLY A 103 9.74 -9.16 -3.59
N THR A 104 9.46 -8.21 -4.47
CA THR A 104 9.23 -8.48 -5.91
C THR A 104 10.54 -8.69 -6.69
N GLY A 105 11.68 -8.81 -6.02
CA GLY A 105 13.00 -8.98 -6.63
C GLY A 105 13.56 -7.71 -7.30
N GLU A 106 12.75 -6.66 -7.44
CA GLU A 106 13.12 -5.43 -8.12
C GLU A 106 13.65 -4.39 -7.12
N ARG A 107 14.81 -3.78 -7.41
CA ARG A 107 15.51 -2.88 -6.49
C ARG A 107 14.72 -1.60 -6.17
N THR A 108 13.87 -1.15 -7.08
CA THR A 108 12.99 0.03 -6.95
C THR A 108 11.72 -0.24 -6.17
N PHE A 109 11.23 -1.48 -6.18
CA PHE A 109 10.01 -1.86 -5.49
C PHE A 109 10.31 -2.33 -4.07
N GLY A 110 11.45 -3.00 -3.83
CA GLY A 110 11.87 -3.40 -2.49
C GLY A 110 10.98 -4.47 -1.85
N SER A 111 11.19 -4.70 -0.55
CA SER A 111 10.43 -5.67 0.25
C SER A 111 9.43 -4.96 1.16
N ILE A 112 8.19 -5.46 1.21
CA ILE A 112 7.17 -5.04 2.18
C ILE A 112 6.86 -6.17 3.14
N THR A 113 6.67 -5.83 4.41
CA THR A 113 6.21 -6.76 5.44
C THR A 113 4.75 -6.46 5.73
N LEU A 114 3.88 -7.46 5.58
CA LEU A 114 2.45 -7.37 5.88
C LEU A 114 2.13 -8.28 7.06
N ASP A 115 1.39 -7.80 8.05
CA ASP A 115 0.78 -8.60 9.10
C ASP A 115 -0.58 -9.12 8.62
N LEU A 116 -0.60 -10.38 8.19
CA LEU A 116 -1.80 -11.07 7.70
C LEU A 116 -2.37 -12.02 8.76
N GLY A 117 -1.81 -12.05 9.97
CA GLY A 117 -2.26 -12.93 11.03
C GLY A 117 -2.22 -14.42 10.65
N ALA A 118 -3.32 -15.12 10.89
CA ALA A 118 -3.44 -16.56 10.60
C ALA A 118 -3.41 -16.89 9.10
N ASP A 119 -3.82 -15.94 8.24
CA ASP A 119 -3.84 -16.12 6.79
C ASP A 119 -2.42 -16.07 6.20
N ALA A 120 -1.44 -15.52 6.91
CA ALA A 120 -0.06 -15.40 6.46
C ALA A 120 0.52 -16.75 5.97
N GLN A 121 0.21 -17.85 6.65
CA GLN A 121 0.65 -19.20 6.28
C GLN A 121 0.02 -19.70 4.98
N TYR A 122 -1.28 -19.45 4.79
CA TYR A 122 -2.01 -19.81 3.58
C TYR A 122 -1.42 -19.08 2.36
N TRP A 123 -1.19 -17.77 2.50
CA TRP A 123 -0.63 -16.93 1.45
C TRP A 123 0.84 -17.25 1.15
N ALA A 124 1.67 -17.48 2.17
CA ALA A 124 3.05 -17.91 1.98
C ALA A 124 3.15 -19.23 1.19
N SER A 125 2.22 -20.15 1.45
CA SER A 125 2.15 -21.43 0.73
C SER A 125 1.71 -21.25 -0.71
N GLY A 126 0.77 -20.34 -0.99
CA GLY A 126 0.40 -19.96 -2.35
C GLY A 126 1.54 -19.31 -3.14
N LEU A 127 2.36 -18.47 -2.48
CA LEU A 127 3.50 -17.78 -3.09
C LEU A 127 4.63 -18.75 -3.47
N ARG A 128 4.86 -19.80 -2.67
CA ARG A 128 5.86 -20.84 -2.98
C ARG A 128 5.59 -21.56 -4.29
N HIS A 129 4.34 -21.62 -4.75
CA HIS A 129 4.00 -22.25 -6.01
C HIS A 129 4.42 -21.43 -7.24
N LEU A 130 4.80 -20.16 -7.04
CA LEU A 130 5.28 -19.27 -8.09
C LEU A 130 6.81 -19.30 -8.26
N GLN A 131 7.57 -19.88 -7.33
CA GLN A 131 9.02 -20.06 -7.45
C GLN A 131 9.33 -21.33 -8.24
#